data_AF-A0A950K3H1-F1
#
_entry.id   AF-A0A950K3H1-F1
#
_cell.length_a   1.000
_cell.length_b   1.000
_cell.length_c   1.000
_cell.angle_alpha   90.00
_cell.angle_beta   90.00
_cell.angle_gamma   90.00
#
_symmetry.space_group_name_H-M   'P 1'
#
loop_
_entity.id
_entity.type
_entity.pdbx_description
1 polymer ?
#
loop_
_entity_poly.entity_id
_entity_poly.type
_entity_poly.pdbx_seq_one_letter_code
_entity_poly.pdbx_strand_id
1 'polypeptide(L)'
;MHRPELLLYVKAGCPWCCVAEDYLNRHGYRYRSIDVRNDRSAFDELRRVSGQTLAPTLVVDGKVLPDFGPDELQHFLKTNQIEP
;
A
#
# COMPACT_ATOMS: atom_id res chain seq x y z
N MET A 1 9.27 -17.19 11.86
CA MET A 1 9.10 -15.72 11.90
C MET A 1 8.73 -15.26 10.51
N HIS A 2 7.44 -15.32 10.15
CA HIS A 2 6.96 -14.78 8.88
C HIS A 2 6.46 -13.37 9.19
N ARG A 3 7.22 -12.35 8.79
CA ARG A 3 6.74 -10.97 8.88
C ARG A 3 6.10 -10.63 7.54
N PRO A 4 4.82 -10.24 7.52
CA PRO A 4 4.17 -9.80 6.29
C PRO A 4 4.96 -8.65 5.67
N GLU A 5 5.28 -8.75 4.38
CA GLU A 5 5.87 -7.63 3.64
C GLU A 5 4.75 -6.71 3.16
N LEU A 6 4.64 -5.51 3.76
CA LEU A 6 3.71 -4.48 3.29
C LEU A 6 4.39 -3.70 2.16
N LEU A 7 3.82 -3.79 0.96
CA LEU A 7 4.22 -3.00 -0.21
C LEU A 7 3.17 -1.92 -0.47
N LEU A 8 3.57 -0.65 -0.37
CA LEU A 8 2.70 0.48 -0.66
C LEU A 8 3.11 1.10 -2.00
N TYR A 9 2.29 0.89 -3.01
CA TYR A 9 2.45 1.53 -4.31
C TYR A 9 1.89 2.96 -4.24
N VAL A 10 2.76 3.92 -4.49
CA VAL A 10 2.45 5.36 -4.43
C VAL A 10 2.74 6.02 -5.77
N LYS A 11 2.17 7.21 -5.96
CA LYS A 11 2.51 8.09 -7.09
C LYS A 11 2.99 9.42 -6.55
N ALA A 12 4.15 9.87 -7.01
CA ALA A 12 4.64 11.21 -6.67
C ALA A 12 3.59 12.28 -7.02
N GLY A 13 3.24 13.11 -6.03
CA GLY A 13 2.24 14.17 -6.13
C GLY A 13 0.80 13.77 -5.77
N CYS A 14 0.55 12.54 -5.32
CA CYS A 14 -0.77 12.13 -4.85
C CYS A 14 -0.95 12.42 -3.34
N PRO A 15 -1.91 13.27 -2.93
CA PRO A 15 -2.11 13.61 -1.51
C PRO A 15 -2.54 12.38 -0.68
N TRP A 16 -3.32 11.47 -1.27
CA TRP A 16 -3.77 10.25 -0.58
C TRP A 16 -2.63 9.29 -0.24
N CYS A 17 -1.58 9.25 -1.07
CA CYS A 17 -0.39 8.44 -0.78
C CYS A 17 0.32 8.94 0.48
N CYS A 18 0.46 10.26 0.63
CA CYS A 18 1.06 10.86 1.83
C CYS A 18 0.27 10.52 3.10
N VAL A 19 -1.07 10.53 3.02
CA VAL A 19 -1.93 10.17 4.15
C VAL A 19 -1.76 8.70 4.54
N ALA A 20 -1.69 7.79 3.56
CA ALA A 20 -1.45 6.37 3.81
C ALA A 20 -0.08 6.11 4.45
N GLU A 21 0.97 6.77 3.96
CA GLU A 21 2.32 6.69 4.52
C GLU A 21 2.39 7.21 5.95
N ASP A 22 1.80 8.37 6.21
CA ASP A 22 1.72 8.97 7.56
C ASP A 22 0.99 8.05 8.53
N TYR A 23 -0.14 7.47 8.11
CA TYR A 23 -0.88 6.49 8.92
C TYR A 23 0.00 5.29 9.30
N LEU A 24 0.63 4.64 8.32
CA LEU A 24 1.47 3.48 8.56
C LEU A 24 2.66 3.81 9.48
N ASN A 25 3.31 4.96 9.25
CA ASN A 25 4.42 5.44 10.08
C ASN A 25 3.99 5.74 11.51
N ARG A 26 2.86 6.44 11.70
CA ARG A 26 2.30 6.77 13.03
C ARG A 26 1.95 5.53 13.85
N HIS A 27 1.47 4.49 13.18
CA HIS A 27 1.13 3.23 13.82
C HIS A 27 2.31 2.25 13.95
N GLY A 28 3.50 2.62 13.45
CA GLY A 28 4.72 1.83 13.57
C GLY A 28 4.86 0.67 12.58
N TYR A 29 4.02 0.64 11.53
CA TYR A 29 4.07 -0.41 10.51
C TYR A 29 5.34 -0.30 9.68
N ARG A 30 5.99 -1.44 9.45
CA ARG A 30 7.07 -1.54 8.46
C ARG A 30 6.48 -1.84 7.10
N TYR A 31 6.64 -0.90 6.17
CA TYR A 31 6.24 -1.04 4.79
C TYR A 31 7.33 -0.53 3.85
N ARG A 32 7.23 -0.93 2.58
CA ARG A 32 8.08 -0.48 1.49
C ARG A 32 7.24 0.38 0.56
N SER A 33 7.55 1.67 0.47
CA SER A 33 6.95 2.55 -0.53
C SER A 33 7.61 2.35 -1.89
N ILE A 34 6.81 2.23 -2.94
CA ILE A 34 7.26 2.03 -4.32
C ILE A 34 6.56 3.07 -5.20
N ASP A 35 7.33 4.01 -5.77
CA ASP A 35 6.81 5.02 -6.69
C ASP A 35 6.63 4.44 -8.09
N VAL A 36 5.37 4.20 -8.49
CA VAL A 36 5.03 3.65 -9.80
C VAL A 36 5.15 4.66 -10.93
N ARG A 37 5.35 5.96 -10.66
CA ARG A 37 5.55 6.96 -11.74
C ARG A 37 6.91 6.84 -12.40
N ASN A 38 7.93 6.50 -11.61
CA ASN A 38 9.32 6.45 -12.07
C ASN A 38 9.81 5.01 -12.33
N ASP A 39 9.06 4.00 -11.86
CA ASP A 39 9.39 2.59 -12.05
C ASP A 39 8.32 1.89 -12.89
N ARG A 40 8.70 1.53 -14.13
CA ARG A 40 7.82 0.82 -15.06
C ARG A 40 7.46 -0.58 -14.58
N SER A 41 8.41 -1.28 -13.95
CA SER A 41 8.18 -2.62 -13.44
C SER A 41 7.19 -2.60 -12.27
N ALA A 42 7.31 -1.61 -11.38
CA ALA A 42 6.34 -1.40 -10.31
C ALA A 42 4.95 -1.02 -10.84
N PHE A 43 4.88 -0.23 -11.92
CA PHE A 43 3.61 0.11 -12.55
C PHE A 43 2.92 -1.11 -13.19
N ASP A 44 3.68 -1.98 -13.85
CA ASP A 44 3.16 -3.22 -14.40
C ASP A 44 2.70 -4.19 -13.30
N GLU A 45 3.45 -4.26 -12.20
CA GLU A 45 3.07 -5.04 -11.03
C GLU A 45 1.78 -4.50 -10.39
N LEU A 46 1.68 -3.19 -10.17
CA LEU A 46 0.47 -2.52 -9.69
C LEU A 46 -0.74 -2.92 -10.52
N ARG A 47 -0.63 -2.87 -11.86
CA ARG A 47 -1.70 -3.27 -12.78
C ARG A 47 -2.06 -4.74 -12.65
N ARG A 48 -1.06 -5.60 -12.51
CA ARG A 48 -1.25 -7.04 -12.38
C ARG A 48 -1.94 -7.41 -11.07
N VAL A 49 -1.58 -6.77 -9.96
CA VAL A 49 -2.11 -7.11 -8.62
C VAL A 49 -3.43 -6.42 -8.32
N SER A 50 -3.62 -5.15 -8.72
CA SER A 50 -4.83 -4.39 -8.45
C SER A 50 -5.88 -4.46 -9.56
N GLY A 51 -5.49 -4.89 -10.77
CA GLY A 51 -6.33 -4.78 -11.97
C GLY A 51 -6.50 -3.34 -12.48
N GLN A 52 -5.87 -2.35 -11.82
CA GLN A 52 -6.01 -0.94 -12.13
C GLN A 52 -4.68 -0.19 -12.06
N THR A 53 -4.70 1.10 -12.36
CA THR A 53 -3.50 1.95 -12.34
C THR A 53 -3.55 3.00 -11.23
N LEU A 54 -4.53 2.94 -10.33
CA LEU A 54 -4.73 3.94 -9.29
C LEU A 54 -3.83 3.68 -8.07
N ALA A 55 -3.48 4.76 -7.38
CA ALA A 55 -2.68 4.75 -6.16
C ALA A 55 -3.31 5.71 -5.15
N PRO A 56 -3.25 5.44 -3.83
CA PRO A 56 -2.42 4.41 -3.19
C PRO A 56 -2.96 2.98 -3.37
N THR A 57 -2.07 2.00 -3.54
CA THR A 57 -2.42 0.56 -3.50
C THR A 57 -1.50 -0.16 -2.53
N LEU A 58 -2.06 -0.87 -1.56
CA LEU A 58 -1.34 -1.64 -0.56
C LEU A 58 -1.41 -3.13 -0.92
N VAL A 59 -0.27 -3.81 -0.86
CA VAL A 59 -0.17 -5.26 -1.04
C VAL A 59 0.52 -5.86 0.16
N VAL A 60 -0.04 -6.93 0.71
CA VAL A 60 0.49 -7.61 1.89
C VAL A 60 0.03 -9.06 1.92
N ASP A 61 0.96 -10.01 2.03
CA ASP A 61 0.68 -11.45 2.07
C ASP A 61 -0.30 -11.93 0.98
N GLY A 62 -0.15 -11.42 -0.24
CA GLY A 62 -1.01 -11.75 -1.39
C GLY A 62 -2.39 -11.08 -1.37
N LYS A 63 -2.68 -10.26 -0.37
CA LYS A 63 -3.90 -9.43 -0.29
C LYS A 63 -3.60 -8.06 -0.88
N VAL A 64 -4.56 -7.52 -1.61
CA VAL A 64 -4.43 -6.25 -2.32
C VAL A 64 -5.58 -5.34 -1.89
N LEU A 65 -5.23 -4.13 -1.48
CA LEU A 65 -6.16 -3.05 -1.18
C LEU A 65 -5.84 -1.88 -2.12
N PRO A 66 -6.58 -1.71 -3.22
CA PRO A 66 -6.34 -0.65 -4.18
C PRO A 66 -7.23 0.57 -3.93
N ASP A 67 -6.72 1.77 -4.22
CA ASP A 67 -7.42 3.07 -4.15
C ASP A 67 -8.19 3.30 -2.84
N PHE A 68 -7.45 3.27 -1.71
CA PHE A 68 -8.04 3.28 -0.38
C PHE A 68 -7.79 4.59 0.40
N GLY A 69 -8.70 4.89 1.31
CA GLY A 69 -8.55 5.92 2.34
C GLY A 69 -7.99 5.41 3.68
N PRO A 70 -7.66 6.30 4.62
CA PRO A 70 -7.12 5.93 5.95
C PRO A 70 -8.05 4.99 6.75
N ASP A 71 -9.36 5.16 6.65
CA ASP A 71 -10.33 4.30 7.33
C ASP A 71 -10.34 2.88 6.75
N GLU A 72 -10.27 2.77 5.41
CA GLU A 72 -10.21 1.49 4.71
C GLU A 72 -8.88 0.77 4.98
N LEU A 73 -7.78 1.51 5.04
CA LEU A 73 -6.48 1.00 5.44
C LEU A 73 -6.54 0.38 6.83
N GLN A 74 -7.07 1.12 7.80
CA GLN A 74 -7.23 0.62 9.17
C GLN A 74 -8.06 -0.65 9.21
N HIS A 75 -9.22 -0.63 8.53
CA HIS A 75 -10.11 -1.77 8.49
C HIS A 75 -9.44 -3.00 7.87
N PHE A 76 -8.73 -2.82 6.77
CA PHE A 76 -8.01 -3.87 6.08
C PHE A 76 -6.91 -4.48 6.94
N LEU A 77 -6.07 -3.66 7.58
CA LEU A 77 -5.01 -4.15 8.47
C LEU A 77 -5.60 -4.96 9.63
N LYS A 78 -6.67 -4.46 10.26
CA LYS A 78 -7.36 -5.13 11.36
C LYS A 78 -8.01 -6.45 10.95
N THR A 79 -8.74 -6.45 9.83
CA THR A 79 -9.40 -7.66 9.29
C THR A 79 -8.40 -8.73 8.89
N ASN A 80 -7.21 -8.32 8.45
CA ASN A 80 -6.13 -9.22 8.06
C ASN A 80 -5.17 -9.56 9.20
N GLN A 81 -5.43 -9.08 10.42
CA GLN A 81 -4.59 -9.29 11.61
C GLN A 81 -3.13 -8.89 11.38
N ILE A 82 -2.93 -7.78 10.66
CA ILE A 82 -1.60 -7.25 10.35
C ILE A 82 -1.24 -6.27 11.46
N GLU A 83 -0.21 -6.65 12.22
CA GLU A 83 0.34 -5.88 13.34
C GLU A 83 1.73 -5.31 12.97
N PRO A 84 2.10 -4.15 13.55
CA PRO A 84 3.38 -3.49 13.29
C PRO A 84 4.62 -4.21 13.86
#